data_AF-R7IJ62-F1
#
_entry.id   AF-R7IJ62-F1
#
_cell.length_a   1.000
_cell.length_b   1.000
_cell.length_c   1.000
_cell.angle_alpha   90.00
_cell.angle_beta   90.00
_cell.angle_gamma   90.00
#
_symmetry.space_group_name_H-M   'P 1'
#
loop_
_entity.id
_entity.type
_entity.pdbx_description
1 polymer ?
#
loop_
_entity_poly.entity_id
_entity_poly.type
_entity_poly.pdbx_seq_one_letter_code
_entity_poly.pdbx_strand_id
1 'polypeptide(L)'
;MNPASARFLIAEAKRDDGSFVVDSISTDGGCIPRNVIIDTGLSLVRFGALTLSEFVVKASVNAARHLRLVNKGHLTPGADADITVFDLERQKALYSWVAGKPVLSNGKLLGKSTHFITGERGVKALTDAGFTAEAVSFETPEPERFVP
;
A
#
# COMPACT_ATOMS: atom_id res chain seq x y z
N MET A 1 -7.03 16.76 10.74
CA MET A 1 -7.58 16.02 9.57
C MET A 1 -7.90 17.03 8.49
N ASN A 2 -7.42 16.82 7.26
CA ASN A 2 -7.71 17.71 6.13
C ASN A 2 -9.21 17.65 5.77
N PRO A 3 -9.80 18.75 5.25
CA PRO A 3 -11.18 18.77 4.79
C PRO A 3 -11.48 17.63 3.79
N ALA A 4 -12.68 17.06 3.85
CA ALA A 4 -13.07 15.93 2.99
C ALA A 4 -13.01 16.32 1.50
N SER A 5 -13.45 17.53 1.15
CA SER A 5 -13.38 18.08 -0.21
C SER A 5 -11.95 18.11 -0.76
N ALA A 6 -11.00 18.60 0.04
CA ALA A 6 -9.59 18.65 -0.36
C ALA A 6 -9.01 17.24 -0.60
N ARG A 7 -9.32 16.29 0.30
CA ARG A 7 -8.88 14.90 0.15
C ARG A 7 -9.46 14.24 -1.11
N PHE A 8 -10.74 14.49 -1.38
CA PHE A 8 -11.43 13.97 -2.56
C PHE A 8 -10.83 14.53 -3.86
N LEU A 9 -10.77 15.85 -3.98
CA LEU A 9 -10.25 16.54 -5.18
C LEU A 9 -8.81 16.11 -5.50
N ILE A 10 -7.95 16.00 -4.49
CA ILE A 10 -6.57 15.60 -4.69
C ILE A 10 -6.43 14.10 -5.00
N ALA A 11 -7.34 13.26 -4.51
CA ALA A 11 -7.30 11.83 -4.79
C ALA A 11 -7.57 11.51 -6.27
N GLU A 12 -8.49 12.24 -6.91
CA GLU A 12 -8.84 12.05 -8.33
C GLU A 12 -8.01 12.90 -9.30
N ALA A 13 -7.43 14.00 -8.85
CA ALA A 13 -6.73 14.95 -9.71
C ALA A 13 -5.61 14.29 -10.52
N LYS A 14 -5.60 14.57 -11.82
CA LYS A 14 -4.58 14.14 -12.78
C LYS A 14 -3.91 15.34 -13.45
N ARG A 15 -2.67 15.15 -13.86
CA ARG A 15 -1.94 16.05 -14.76
C ARG A 15 -2.35 15.80 -16.20
N ASP A 16 -1.90 16.67 -17.10
CA ASP A 16 -2.20 16.59 -18.54
C ASP A 16 -1.71 15.29 -19.19
N ASP A 17 -0.66 14.67 -18.63
CA ASP A 17 -0.10 13.39 -19.08
C ASP A 17 -0.88 12.15 -18.55
N GLY A 18 -1.97 12.37 -17.83
CA GLY A 18 -2.79 11.30 -17.23
C GLY A 18 -2.26 10.77 -15.90
N SER A 19 -1.08 11.18 -15.46
CA SER A 19 -0.54 10.81 -14.14
C SER A 19 -1.29 11.49 -13.01
N PHE A 20 -1.36 10.85 -11.84
CA PHE A 20 -2.04 11.44 -10.69
C PHE A 20 -1.22 12.54 -10.03
N VAL A 21 -1.87 13.63 -9.63
CA VAL A 21 -1.25 14.69 -8.83
C VAL A 21 -0.69 14.12 -7.51
N VAL A 22 -1.46 13.24 -6.86
CA VAL A 22 -1.00 12.41 -5.74
C VAL A 22 -0.99 10.95 -6.14
N ASP A 23 0.20 10.36 -6.18
CA ASP A 23 0.41 9.04 -6.76
C ASP A 23 0.00 7.87 -5.85
N SER A 24 -0.09 8.07 -4.53
CA SER A 24 -0.32 7.00 -3.55
C SER A 24 -1.26 7.39 -2.42
N ILE A 25 -1.94 6.41 -1.83
CA ILE A 25 -2.80 6.58 -0.65
C ILE A 25 -2.14 5.91 0.55
N SER A 26 -2.21 6.56 1.72
CA SER A 26 -1.78 5.99 2.99
C SER A 26 -2.85 6.22 4.07
N THR A 27 -2.76 5.50 5.19
CA THR A 27 -3.73 5.61 6.30
C THR A 27 -3.36 6.67 7.34
N ASP A 28 -2.13 7.20 7.28
CA ASP A 28 -1.52 7.95 8.39
C ASP A 28 -1.66 7.16 9.72
N GLY A 29 -1.39 5.84 9.63
CA GLY A 29 -1.47 4.91 10.75
C GLY A 29 -0.44 5.25 11.82
N GLY A 30 -0.88 5.30 13.07
CA GLY A 30 -0.04 5.65 14.22
C GLY A 30 -0.40 4.82 15.45
N CYS A 31 -0.62 5.47 16.61
CA CYS A 31 -0.90 4.80 17.89
C CYS A 31 -2.10 3.82 17.87
N ILE A 32 -3.06 4.00 16.94
CA ILE A 32 -4.20 3.10 16.78
C ILE A 32 -4.10 2.48 15.38
N PRO A 33 -4.05 1.14 15.26
CA PRO A 33 -4.01 0.48 13.97
C PRO A 33 -5.27 0.79 13.18
N ARG A 34 -5.10 1.52 12.09
CA ARG A 34 -6.16 1.83 11.11
C ARG A 34 -5.68 1.35 9.75
N ASN A 35 -6.24 0.25 9.28
CA ASN A 35 -6.12 -0.15 7.89
C ASN A 35 -7.43 0.19 7.17
N VAL A 36 -7.45 1.39 6.58
CA VAL A 36 -8.60 1.97 5.87
C VAL A 36 -8.34 2.15 4.37
N ILE A 37 -7.26 1.55 3.84
CA ILE A 37 -6.92 1.68 2.41
C ILE A 37 -8.00 1.03 1.55
N ILE A 38 -8.43 -0.19 1.91
CA ILE A 38 -9.44 -0.94 1.16
C ILE A 38 -10.82 -0.27 1.26
N ASP A 39 -11.29 0.07 2.45
CA ASP A 39 -12.65 0.61 2.59
C ASP A 39 -12.80 2.00 1.97
N THR A 40 -11.85 2.90 2.24
CA THR A 40 -11.87 4.27 1.75
C THR A 40 -11.56 4.31 0.26
N GLY A 41 -10.57 3.55 -0.19
CA GLY A 41 -10.20 3.46 -1.60
C GLY A 41 -11.32 2.89 -2.47
N LEU A 42 -11.96 1.79 -2.06
CA LEU A 42 -13.11 1.25 -2.78
C LEU A 42 -14.33 2.18 -2.73
N SER A 43 -14.43 3.05 -1.72
CA SER A 43 -15.52 4.04 -1.66
C SER A 43 -15.33 5.12 -2.73
N LEU A 44 -14.08 5.52 -3.00
CA LEU A 44 -13.75 6.39 -4.13
C LEU A 44 -14.06 5.71 -5.47
N VAL A 45 -13.81 4.40 -5.57
CA VAL A 45 -14.15 3.63 -6.78
C VAL A 45 -15.66 3.58 -7.00
N ARG A 46 -16.44 3.26 -5.96
CA ARG A 46 -17.91 3.23 -6.04
C ARG A 46 -18.53 4.57 -6.37
N PHE A 47 -17.93 5.65 -5.87
CA PHE A 47 -18.36 7.00 -6.20
C PHE A 47 -18.09 7.37 -7.67
N GLY A 48 -17.13 6.69 -8.31
CA GLY A 48 -16.69 7.00 -9.68
C GLY A 48 -15.52 7.99 -9.75
N ALA A 49 -14.91 8.33 -8.61
CA ALA A 49 -13.72 9.20 -8.56
C ALA A 49 -12.45 8.48 -9.01
N LEU A 50 -12.42 7.15 -8.88
CA LEU A 50 -11.34 6.29 -9.35
C LEU A 50 -11.92 5.07 -10.05
N THR A 51 -11.20 4.52 -11.02
CA THR A 51 -11.42 3.16 -11.48
C THR A 51 -10.79 2.16 -10.50
N LEU A 52 -11.16 0.87 -10.58
CA LEU A 52 -10.53 -0.16 -9.76
C LEU A 52 -9.03 -0.27 -10.03
N SER A 53 -8.61 -0.17 -11.29
CA SER A 53 -7.19 -0.19 -11.69
C SER A 53 -6.42 1.00 -11.12
N GLU A 54 -7.00 2.19 -11.15
CA GLU A 54 -6.39 3.39 -10.55
C GLU A 54 -6.23 3.28 -9.03
N PHE A 55 -7.22 2.69 -8.35
CA PHE A 55 -7.09 2.38 -6.94
C PHE A 55 -5.92 1.42 -6.69
N VAL A 56 -5.77 0.36 -7.48
CA VAL A 56 -4.63 -0.58 -7.37
C VAL A 56 -3.29 0.14 -7.58
N VAL A 57 -3.20 1.04 -8.56
CA VAL A 57 -1.98 1.83 -8.80
C VAL A 57 -1.61 2.66 -7.57
N LYS A 58 -2.58 3.35 -6.96
CA LYS A 58 -2.35 4.20 -5.78
C LYS A 58 -2.09 3.43 -4.49
N ALA A 59 -2.71 2.26 -4.33
CA ALA A 59 -2.63 1.46 -3.10
C ALA A 59 -1.46 0.46 -3.13
N SER A 60 -0.84 0.24 -4.28
CA SER A 60 0.19 -0.80 -4.44
C SER A 60 1.34 -0.33 -5.30
N VAL A 61 1.13 -0.19 -6.62
CA VAL A 61 2.20 -0.05 -7.60
C VAL A 61 3.06 1.20 -7.36
N ASN A 62 2.46 2.38 -7.30
CA ASN A 62 3.21 3.61 -7.14
C ASN A 62 3.76 3.77 -5.72
N ALA A 63 3.04 3.29 -4.71
CA ALA A 63 3.53 3.27 -3.33
C ALA A 63 4.83 2.46 -3.21
N ALA A 64 4.88 1.27 -3.83
CA ALA A 64 6.09 0.46 -3.87
C ALA A 64 7.23 1.13 -4.64
N ARG A 65 6.93 1.77 -5.78
CA ARG A 65 7.93 2.52 -6.57
C ARG A 65 8.56 3.68 -5.79
N HIS A 66 7.77 4.52 -5.13
CA HIS A 66 8.30 5.63 -4.31
C HIS A 66 9.22 5.13 -3.19
N LEU A 67 8.91 3.96 -2.63
CA LEU A 67 9.71 3.29 -1.61
C LEU A 67 10.83 2.40 -2.18
N ARG A 68 11.01 2.34 -3.51
CA ARG A 68 12.01 1.49 -4.22
C ARG A 68 11.88 -0.01 -3.89
N LEU A 69 10.67 -0.45 -3.57
CA LEU A 69 10.35 -1.85 -3.28
C LEU A 69 10.08 -2.60 -4.59
N VAL A 70 11.15 -2.89 -5.34
CA VAL A 70 11.07 -3.39 -6.72
C VAL A 70 10.31 -4.73 -6.87
N ASN A 71 10.34 -5.57 -5.84
CA ASN A 71 9.65 -6.85 -5.82
C ASN A 71 8.22 -6.77 -5.27
N LYS A 72 7.72 -5.57 -4.95
CA LYS A 72 6.42 -5.37 -4.28
C LYS A 72 5.47 -4.50 -5.10
N GLY A 73 4.19 -4.57 -4.75
CA GLY A 73 3.14 -3.72 -5.31
C GLY A 73 2.62 -4.17 -6.68
N HIS A 74 3.08 -5.32 -7.20
CA HIS A 74 2.63 -5.89 -8.47
C HIS A 74 2.49 -7.42 -8.36
N LEU A 75 1.71 -8.02 -9.27
CA LEU A 75 1.47 -9.46 -9.33
C LEU A 75 2.07 -10.04 -10.62
N THR A 76 3.39 -10.27 -10.61
CA THR A 76 4.12 -10.89 -11.72
C THR A 76 5.11 -11.94 -11.20
N PRO A 77 5.57 -12.91 -12.03
CA PRO A 77 6.58 -13.87 -11.61
C PRO A 77 7.85 -13.18 -11.09
N GLY A 78 8.33 -13.60 -9.92
CA GLY A 78 9.49 -13.01 -9.24
C GLY A 78 9.17 -11.91 -8.22
N ALA A 79 7.93 -11.40 -8.19
CA ALA A 79 7.45 -10.53 -7.12
C ALA A 79 7.31 -11.30 -5.80
N ASP A 80 7.38 -10.58 -4.68
CA ASP A 80 6.96 -11.12 -3.40
C ASP A 80 5.47 -11.47 -3.47
N ALA A 81 5.11 -12.64 -2.95
CA ALA A 81 3.72 -13.10 -2.90
C ALA A 81 2.91 -12.39 -1.81
N ASP A 82 2.90 -11.05 -1.89
CA ASP A 82 2.14 -10.10 -1.09
C ASP A 82 0.78 -9.89 -1.76
N ILE A 83 -0.21 -10.70 -1.36
CA ILE A 83 -1.51 -10.79 -2.04
C ILE A 83 -2.61 -10.45 -1.05
N THR A 84 -3.58 -9.63 -1.45
CA THR A 84 -4.79 -9.38 -0.67
C THR A 84 -6.03 -9.67 -1.51
N VAL A 85 -6.92 -10.50 -0.97
CA VAL A 85 -8.25 -10.77 -1.54
C VAL A 85 -9.27 -10.03 -0.69
N PHE A 86 -10.12 -9.24 -1.34
CA PHE A 86 -11.14 -8.44 -0.69
C PHE A 86 -12.52 -8.66 -1.31
N ASP A 87 -13.54 -8.47 -0.48
CA ASP A 87 -14.94 -8.44 -0.87
C ASP A 87 -15.26 -7.04 -1.41
N LEU A 88 -15.54 -6.93 -2.72
CA LEU A 88 -15.85 -5.66 -3.37
C LEU A 88 -17.20 -5.08 -2.88
N GLU A 89 -18.14 -5.96 -2.51
CA GLU A 89 -19.46 -5.53 -2.05
C GLU A 89 -19.38 -4.96 -0.62
N ARG A 90 -18.69 -5.66 0.26
CA ARG A 90 -18.53 -5.26 1.67
C ARG A 90 -17.39 -4.27 1.90
N GLN A 91 -16.52 -4.09 0.89
CA GLN A 91 -15.30 -3.28 0.96
C GLN A 91 -14.37 -3.70 2.11
N LYS A 92 -14.18 -5.02 2.27
CA LYS A 92 -13.37 -5.61 3.35
C LYS A 92 -12.34 -6.59 2.81
N ALA A 93 -11.11 -6.52 3.33
CA ALA A 93 -10.13 -7.56 3.13
C ALA A 93 -10.58 -8.86 3.81
N LEU A 94 -10.53 -9.97 3.07
CA LEU A 94 -10.92 -11.29 3.57
C LEU A 94 -9.68 -12.16 3.80
N TYR A 95 -8.72 -12.13 2.88
CA TYR A 95 -7.50 -12.91 2.96
C TYR A 95 -6.30 -12.05 2.57
N SER A 96 -5.16 -12.33 3.21
CA SER A 96 -3.92 -11.65 2.88
C SER A 96 -2.73 -12.55 3.15
N TRP A 97 -1.74 -12.49 2.27
CA TRP A 97 -0.47 -13.18 2.34
C TRP A 97 0.65 -12.15 2.30
N VAL A 98 1.70 -12.40 3.06
CA VAL A 98 2.96 -11.64 3.01
C VAL A 98 4.09 -12.63 2.72
N ALA A 99 4.81 -12.42 1.62
CA ALA A 99 5.81 -13.36 1.10
C ALA A 99 5.29 -14.81 1.06
N GLY A 100 4.04 -15.00 0.61
CA GLY A 100 3.39 -16.31 0.50
C GLY A 100 2.89 -16.91 1.81
N LYS A 101 3.11 -16.25 2.96
CA LYS A 101 2.64 -16.71 4.27
C LYS A 101 1.29 -16.06 4.61
N PRO A 102 0.25 -16.82 4.96
CA PRO A 102 -1.06 -16.25 5.28
C PRO A 102 -0.99 -15.43 6.58
N VAL A 103 -1.43 -14.18 6.52
CA VAL A 103 -1.48 -13.24 7.66
C VAL A 103 -2.91 -12.83 8.03
N LEU A 104 -3.86 -12.98 7.10
CA LEU A 104 -5.28 -12.75 7.30
C LEU A 104 -6.06 -13.89 6.65
N SER A 105 -7.03 -14.47 7.36
CA SER A 105 -7.93 -15.49 6.81
C SER A 105 -9.37 -15.27 7.27
N ASN A 106 -10.29 -15.19 6.31
CA ASN A 106 -11.70 -14.88 6.52
C ASN A 106 -11.92 -13.68 7.48
N GLY A 107 -11.19 -12.59 7.24
CA GLY A 107 -11.24 -11.37 8.04
C GLY A 107 -10.59 -11.45 9.43
N LYS A 108 -9.96 -12.58 9.78
CA LYS A 108 -9.26 -12.78 11.06
C LYS A 108 -7.76 -12.75 10.89
N LEU A 109 -7.09 -11.93 11.69
CA LEU A 109 -5.62 -11.85 11.71
C LEU A 109 -5.02 -13.14 12.26
N LEU A 110 -3.98 -13.63 11.59
CA LEU A 110 -3.25 -14.86 11.95
C LEU A 110 -1.87 -14.58 12.54
N GLY A 111 -1.24 -13.48 12.14
CA GLY A 111 0.11 -13.12 12.58
C GLY A 111 0.16 -12.55 14.00
N LYS A 112 1.28 -12.79 14.69
CA LYS A 112 1.59 -12.20 16.00
C LYS A 112 2.90 -11.38 16.00
N SER A 113 3.56 -11.29 14.84
CA SER A 113 4.84 -10.60 14.69
C SER A 113 4.80 -9.64 13.50
N THR A 114 5.78 -8.76 13.45
CA THR A 114 5.94 -7.75 12.41
C THR A 114 7.33 -7.89 11.81
N HIS A 115 7.39 -7.82 10.49
CA HIS A 115 8.63 -7.63 9.74
C HIS A 115 8.66 -6.19 9.22
N PHE A 116 9.77 -5.50 9.45
CA PHE A 116 9.93 -4.10 9.07
C PHE A 116 10.77 -3.96 7.80
N ILE A 117 10.39 -3.02 6.94
CA ILE A 117 11.23 -2.52 5.86
C ILE A 117 11.62 -1.10 6.23
N THR A 118 12.91 -0.83 6.32
CA THR A 118 13.44 0.45 6.83
C THR A 118 14.74 0.80 6.13
N GLY A 119 15.20 2.04 6.23
CA GLY A 119 16.60 2.35 5.88
C GLY A 119 17.59 1.64 6.80
N GLU A 120 18.84 1.50 6.35
CA GLU A 120 19.91 0.74 7.05
C GLU A 120 20.06 1.11 8.53
N ARG A 121 19.98 2.41 8.86
CA ARG A 121 20.07 2.91 10.24
C ARG A 121 18.96 2.33 11.15
N GLY A 122 17.77 2.08 10.61
CA GLY A 122 16.64 1.56 11.36
C GLY A 122 16.72 0.05 11.62
N VAL A 123 17.43 -0.70 10.77
CA VAL A 123 17.55 -2.16 10.90
C VAL A 123 18.11 -2.51 12.27
N LYS A 124 19.24 -1.88 12.67
CA LYS A 124 19.88 -2.16 13.95
C LYS A 124 18.93 -1.91 15.13
N ALA A 125 18.27 -0.75 15.15
CA ALA A 125 17.36 -0.39 16.24
C ALA A 125 16.18 -1.38 16.36
N LEU A 126 15.65 -1.86 15.23
CA LEU A 126 14.56 -2.82 15.20
C LEU A 126 15.01 -4.23 15.62
N THR A 127 16.20 -4.67 15.18
CA THR A 127 16.76 -5.97 15.59
C THR A 127 17.12 -5.98 17.07
N ASP A 128 17.68 -4.89 17.60
CA ASP A 128 17.98 -4.75 19.04
C ASP A 128 16.68 -4.80 19.87
N ALA A 129 15.57 -4.30 19.32
CA ALA A 129 14.23 -4.38 19.91
C ALA A 129 13.52 -5.74 19.71
N GLY A 130 14.19 -6.72 19.07
CA GLY A 130 13.66 -8.07 18.87
C GLY A 130 12.76 -8.26 17.65
N PHE A 131 12.67 -7.27 16.75
CA PHE A 131 11.93 -7.38 15.49
C PHE A 131 12.82 -7.89 14.36
N THR A 132 12.20 -8.50 13.34
CA THR A 132 12.89 -8.75 12.08
C THR A 132 12.77 -7.51 11.19
N ALA A 133 13.85 -7.17 10.50
CA ALA A 133 13.87 -6.02 9.61
C ALA A 133 14.76 -6.28 8.39
N GLU A 134 14.39 -5.71 7.25
CA GLU A 134 15.21 -5.64 6.05
C GLU A 134 15.49 -4.17 5.67
N ALA A 135 16.67 -3.95 5.07
CA ALA A 135 17.07 -2.64 4.60
C ALA A 135 16.49 -2.36 3.21
N VAL A 136 15.98 -1.15 3.01
CA VAL A 136 15.75 -0.59 1.67
C VAL A 136 16.75 0.53 1.40
N SER A 137 17.32 0.52 0.20
CA SER A 137 18.25 1.56 -0.27
C SER A 137 17.52 2.60 -1.11
N PHE A 138 17.88 3.86 -0.89
CA PHE A 138 17.40 5.01 -1.66
C PHE A 138 18.48 5.58 -2.61
N GLU A 139 19.61 4.89 -2.75
CA GLU A 139 20.75 5.32 -3.58
C GLU A 139 20.44 5.22 -5.07
N THR A 140 19.55 4.30 -5.46
CA THR A 140 19.08 4.21 -6.84
C THR A 140 18.06 5.32 -7.14
N PRO A 141 18.02 5.81 -8.39
CA PRO A 141 16.96 6.71 -8.82
C PRO A 141 15.58 6.11 -8.53
N GLU A 142 14.64 6.98 -8.20
CA GLU A 142 13.26 6.57 -8.01
C GLU A 142 12.70 6.03 -9.34
N PRO A 143 12.07 4.84 -9.35
CA PRO A 143 11.42 4.32 -10.54
C PRO A 143 10.34 5.28 -11.05
N GLU A 144 10.19 5.36 -12.37
CA GLU A 144 9.12 6.16 -12.98
C GLU A 144 7.75 5.71 -12.47
N ARG A 145 6.86 6.68 -12.23
CA ARG A 145 5.46 6.45 -11.87
C ARG A 145 4.77 5.61 -12.93
N PHE A 146 3.92 4.68 -12.50
CA PHE A 146 3.02 3.99 -13.41
C PHE A 146 1.81 4.87 -13.70
N VAL A 147 1.48 5.03 -14.97
CA VAL A 147 0.29 5.72 -15.46
C VAL A 147 -0.68 4.67 -16.01
N PRO A 148 -1.85 4.45 -15.37
CA PRO A 148 -2.83 3.45 -15.79
C PRO A 148 -3.60 3.83 -17.06
#